data_AF-A0A534WK68-F1
#
_entry.id   AF-A0A534WK68-F1
#
_cell.length_a   1.000
_cell.length_b   1.000
_cell.length_c   1.000
_cell.angle_alpha   90.00
_cell.angle_beta   90.00
_cell.angle_gamma   90.00
#
_symmetry.space_group_name_H-M   'P 1'
#
loop_
_entity.id
_entity.type
_entity.pdbx_description
1 polymer ?
#
loop_
_entity_poly.entity_id
_entity_poly.type
_entity_poly.pdbx_seq_one_letter_code
_entity_poly.pdbx_strand_id
1 'polypeptide(L)'
;MGLGIDSPAPFPHSQAGVSTMNRGAGPAGTRNRGSWSKPHFPEAFPAFRDRHARAHSLLFATRRRGNMKAIGEPARDVQPADQDDTMAALLHGYSFVVCERPETAREAVEVRRRVYVEQNGYRIPVPDAYDRRSWFLLARSCATGQAVGSMRLTPRFAGPFECEEYFTVPRRLVSPRAIELNRFAILPEHRKGKTFLPSVTFGLFTLGIRFLRRMKTPLLTIASKPERAWTYHWIGFEETGLVAPYGKLGNSEHSLLWYDFANIENILASHPFSDFLLRQEHAEVVLPSRVPSLGLVRTDEEPARLALSA
;
A
#
# COMPACT_ATOMS: atom_id res chain seq x y z
N MET A 1 -55.49 -11.35 38.56
CA MET A 1 -54.53 -11.21 37.45
C MET A 1 -55.35 -10.80 36.22
N GLY A 2 -55.77 -9.54 36.05
CA GLY A 2 -54.98 -8.32 35.79
C GLY A 2 -54.75 -8.21 34.28
N LEU A 3 -55.72 -7.70 33.48
CA LEU A 3 -55.81 -6.32 32.90
C LEU A 3 -54.63 -6.00 31.94
N GLY A 4 -54.75 -5.40 30.75
CA GLY A 4 -55.82 -4.66 30.08
C GLY A 4 -55.24 -4.05 28.79
N ILE A 5 -56.11 -3.71 27.85
CA ILE A 5 -55.83 -3.01 26.58
C ILE A 5 -55.77 -1.50 26.89
N ASP A 6 -54.83 -0.74 26.33
CA ASP A 6 -54.97 0.73 26.24
C ASP A 6 -54.11 1.36 25.12
N SER A 7 -54.75 2.29 24.41
CA SER A 7 -54.18 3.44 23.67
C SER A 7 -54.89 4.71 24.23
N PRO A 8 -54.61 5.95 23.78
CA PRO A 8 -53.43 6.79 23.98
C PRO A 8 -53.76 8.20 24.58
N ALA A 9 -52.70 9.04 24.72
CA ALA A 9 -52.66 10.52 24.94
C ALA A 9 -52.80 11.03 26.41
N PRO A 10 -52.40 12.29 26.78
CA PRO A 10 -51.95 13.45 25.98
C PRO A 10 -50.71 14.24 26.53
N PHE A 11 -50.32 15.29 25.79
CA PHE A 11 -49.36 16.37 26.15
C PHE A 11 -49.74 17.12 27.45
N PRO A 12 -48.77 17.83 28.07
CA PRO A 12 -48.84 19.30 27.97
C PRO A 12 -47.50 20.03 27.75
N HIS A 13 -47.62 21.21 27.13
CA HIS A 13 -46.80 22.44 27.20
C HIS A 13 -46.26 22.72 28.64
N SER A 14 -45.22 23.50 28.94
CA SER A 14 -44.28 24.42 28.29
C SER A 14 -43.23 24.81 29.35
N GLN A 15 -42.02 25.21 28.97
CA GLN A 15 -41.47 26.56 29.24
C GLN A 15 -39.98 26.65 28.92
N ALA A 16 -39.66 27.79 28.30
CA ALA A 16 -38.35 28.22 27.89
C ALA A 16 -37.51 28.70 29.07
N GLY A 17 -36.21 28.44 29.00
CA GLY A 17 -35.19 29.07 29.82
C GLY A 17 -34.00 29.43 28.94
N VAL A 18 -34.06 30.61 28.34
CA VAL A 18 -32.92 31.28 27.70
C VAL A 18 -32.01 31.81 28.80
N SER A 19 -30.73 31.46 28.78
CA SER A 19 -29.70 32.30 29.40
C SER A 19 -28.55 32.53 28.42
N THR A 20 -28.26 33.81 28.31
CA THR A 20 -27.41 34.53 27.36
C THR A 20 -25.92 34.32 27.56
N MET A 21 -25.21 34.39 26.42
CA MET A 21 -23.90 35.01 26.19
C MET A 21 -22.83 34.94 27.29
N ASN A 22 -21.66 34.40 26.90
CA ASN A 22 -20.45 35.18 27.10
C ASN A 22 -19.52 35.08 25.89
N ARG A 23 -19.26 36.24 25.27
CA ARG A 23 -18.24 36.46 24.24
C ARG A 23 -16.91 36.67 24.96
N GLY A 24 -15.92 35.83 24.68
CA GLY A 24 -14.52 36.09 24.97
C GLY A 24 -13.75 36.18 23.66
N ALA A 25 -13.38 37.40 23.27
CA ALA A 25 -12.60 37.69 22.08
C ALA A 25 -11.09 37.58 22.36
N GLY A 26 -10.37 36.87 21.50
CA GLY A 26 -8.92 37.03 21.21
C GLY A 26 -7.92 36.66 22.33
N PRO A 27 -6.66 36.33 21.99
CA PRO A 27 -5.91 37.03 20.96
C PRO A 27 -5.37 36.15 19.83
N ALA A 28 -5.15 36.82 18.70
CA ALA A 28 -4.36 36.33 17.59
C ALA A 28 -2.93 36.00 18.05
N GLY A 29 -2.46 34.79 17.76
CA GLY A 29 -1.10 34.33 18.01
C GLY A 29 -0.61 33.50 16.84
N THR A 30 0.07 34.18 15.92
CA THR A 30 1.10 33.67 15.01
C THR A 30 0.87 32.33 14.27
N ARG A 31 0.63 32.46 12.96
CA ARG A 31 0.88 31.43 11.94
C ARG A 31 2.29 30.85 12.11
N ASN A 32 2.39 29.66 12.68
CA ASN A 32 3.62 28.89 12.59
C ASN A 32 3.61 28.14 11.25
N ARG A 33 4.11 28.80 10.18
CA ARG A 33 4.64 28.07 9.02
C ARG A 33 5.90 27.37 9.51
N GLY A 34 5.73 26.21 10.12
CA GLY A 34 6.84 25.30 10.38
C GLY A 34 7.44 24.93 9.03
N SER A 35 8.58 25.53 8.71
CA SER A 35 9.48 24.99 7.70
C SER A 35 9.94 23.64 8.23
N TRP A 36 9.27 22.57 7.79
CA TRP A 36 9.72 21.24 8.12
C TRP A 36 11.01 20.99 7.36
N SER A 37 12.10 21.09 8.12
CA SER A 37 13.42 20.59 7.79
C SER A 37 13.31 19.22 7.13
N LYS A 38 14.11 19.05 6.07
CA LYS A 38 14.24 17.85 5.24
C LYS A 38 14.07 16.56 6.07
N PRO A 39 13.30 15.57 5.59
CA PRO A 39 13.09 14.32 6.33
C PRO A 39 14.44 13.70 6.71
N HIS A 40 14.56 13.30 7.97
CA HIS A 40 15.74 12.62 8.48
C HIS A 40 15.82 11.25 7.80
N PHE A 41 16.77 11.11 6.87
CA PHE A 41 17.03 9.87 6.15
C PHE A 41 17.72 8.86 7.08
N PRO A 42 17.22 7.61 7.19
CA PRO A 42 18.00 6.54 7.81
C PRO A 42 19.28 6.27 7.00
N GLU A 43 20.42 6.12 7.67
CA GLU A 43 21.77 5.94 7.10
C GLU A 43 21.98 4.64 6.28
N ALA A 44 20.92 3.93 5.90
CA ALA A 44 21.01 2.51 5.56
C ALA A 44 21.56 2.16 4.16
N PHE A 45 21.93 3.11 3.30
CA PHE A 45 22.44 2.82 1.94
C PHE A 45 23.40 3.90 1.39
N PRO A 46 24.71 3.88 1.71
CA PRO A 46 25.66 4.90 1.27
C PRO A 46 25.86 4.96 -0.25
N ALA A 47 25.76 3.82 -0.96
CA ALA A 47 26.20 3.71 -2.35
C ALA A 47 25.23 4.26 -3.42
N PHE A 48 23.98 4.59 -3.05
CA PHE A 48 22.95 5.01 -4.02
C PHE A 48 22.60 6.51 -3.96
N ARG A 49 23.05 7.19 -2.89
CA ARG A 49 22.80 8.63 -2.68
C ARG A 49 23.51 9.51 -3.72
N ASP A 50 24.67 9.06 -4.19
CA ASP A 50 25.54 9.84 -5.08
C ASP A 50 25.07 9.93 -6.54
N ARG A 51 24.17 9.05 -6.99
CA ARG A 51 23.63 9.12 -8.36
C ARG A 51 22.40 10.02 -8.49
N HIS A 52 21.59 10.16 -7.43
CA HIS A 52 20.41 11.02 -7.45
C HIS A 52 20.73 12.50 -7.22
N ALA A 53 21.85 12.83 -6.56
CA ALA A 53 22.27 14.22 -6.36
C ALA A 53 22.78 14.91 -7.64
N ARG A 54 23.23 14.15 -8.65
CA ARG A 54 23.80 14.73 -9.89
C ARG A 54 22.75 15.07 -10.96
N ALA A 55 21.51 14.61 -10.83
CA ALA A 55 20.45 14.88 -11.81
C ALA A 55 19.67 16.20 -11.55
N HIS A 56 19.99 16.95 -10.49
CA HIS A 56 19.31 18.20 -10.12
C HIS A 56 20.22 19.42 -9.93
N SER A 57 21.48 19.36 -10.38
CA SER A 57 22.40 20.51 -10.31
C SER A 57 23.14 20.70 -11.64
N LEU A 58 22.38 20.97 -12.70
CA LEU A 58 22.89 21.62 -13.91
C LEU A 58 22.30 23.02 -13.95
N LEU A 59 22.88 23.92 -13.17
CA LEU A 59 22.86 25.37 -13.36
C LEU A 59 23.91 25.95 -12.39
N PHE A 60 24.82 26.76 -12.96
CA PHE A 60 25.90 27.55 -12.36
C PHE A 60 27.34 26.96 -12.29
N ALA A 61 28.20 27.66 -13.05
CA ALA A 61 29.60 28.03 -12.78
C ALA A 61 30.76 27.07 -13.15
N THR A 62 31.28 27.30 -14.36
CA THR A 62 32.70 27.52 -14.74
C THR A 62 33.86 27.02 -13.85
N ARG A 63 34.73 26.21 -14.50
CA ARG A 63 36.21 26.32 -14.58
C ARG A 63 37.03 26.23 -13.28
N ARG A 64 37.72 25.09 -13.05
CA ARG A 64 39.18 25.05 -12.74
C ARG A 64 39.76 23.63 -12.79
N ARG A 65 40.88 23.49 -13.50
CA ARG A 65 41.83 22.37 -13.45
C ARG A 65 42.45 22.27 -12.05
N GLY A 66 42.67 21.05 -11.57
CA GLY A 66 43.53 20.77 -10.42
C GLY A 66 43.64 19.27 -10.18
N ASN A 67 44.84 18.72 -10.44
CA ASN A 67 45.21 17.33 -10.17
C ASN A 67 45.07 17.00 -8.68
N MET A 68 44.49 15.83 -8.35
CA MET A 68 44.76 15.15 -7.10
C MET A 68 44.70 13.64 -7.33
N LYS A 69 45.85 12.97 -7.17
CA LYS A 69 45.97 11.51 -7.10
C LYS A 69 45.25 11.03 -5.85
N ALA A 70 44.30 10.11 -5.99
CA ALA A 70 43.80 9.30 -4.90
C ALA A 70 44.21 7.84 -5.15
N ILE A 71 45.05 7.34 -4.25
CA ILE A 71 45.35 5.92 -4.10
C ILE A 71 44.15 5.33 -3.36
N GLY A 72 43.43 4.45 -4.04
CA GLY A 72 42.33 3.65 -3.50
C GLY A 72 42.15 2.47 -4.43
N GLU A 73 42.25 1.27 -3.88
CA GLU A 73 42.13 0.01 -4.62
C GLU A 73 40.88 0.03 -5.53
N PRO A 74 40.97 -0.48 -6.78
CA PRO A 74 39.83 -0.50 -7.65
C PRO A 74 38.76 -1.41 -7.03
N ALA A 75 37.60 -0.82 -6.73
CA ALA A 75 36.39 -1.58 -6.51
C ALA A 75 36.27 -2.58 -7.67
N ARG A 76 36.19 -3.87 -7.35
CA ARG A 76 35.98 -4.91 -8.37
C ARG A 76 34.76 -4.50 -9.18
N ASP A 77 34.99 -4.19 -10.46
CA ASP A 77 33.93 -4.08 -11.45
C ASP A 77 33.18 -5.41 -11.44
N VAL A 78 32.03 -5.44 -10.79
CA VAL A 78 31.07 -6.53 -10.94
C VAL A 78 30.63 -6.46 -12.39
N GLN A 79 31.03 -7.44 -13.20
CA GLN A 79 30.67 -7.47 -14.60
C GLN A 79 29.15 -7.55 -14.75
N PRO A 80 28.56 -6.89 -15.77
CA PRO A 80 27.11 -6.85 -15.97
C PRO A 80 26.46 -8.24 -16.06
N ALA A 81 27.18 -9.26 -16.56
CA ALA A 81 26.69 -10.63 -16.64
C ALA A 81 26.39 -11.27 -15.26
N ASP A 82 27.19 -10.97 -14.23
CA ASP A 82 26.99 -11.53 -12.88
C ASP A 82 25.79 -10.89 -12.16
N GLN A 83 25.45 -9.64 -12.51
CA GLN A 83 24.27 -8.96 -11.97
C GLN A 83 22.97 -9.54 -12.56
N ASP A 84 22.96 -9.86 -13.85
CA ASP A 84 21.79 -10.40 -14.53
C ASP A 84 21.40 -11.78 -13.99
N ASP A 85 22.37 -12.67 -13.76
CA ASP A 85 22.14 -13.99 -13.16
C ASP A 85 21.66 -13.89 -11.70
N THR A 86 22.21 -12.93 -10.94
CA THR A 86 21.78 -12.68 -9.55
C THR A 86 20.34 -12.13 -9.48
N MET A 87 19.94 -11.31 -10.46
CA MET A 87 18.59 -10.77 -10.54
C MET A 87 17.57 -11.77 -11.07
N ALA A 88 17.95 -12.61 -12.04
CA ALA A 88 17.11 -13.72 -12.47
C ALA A 88 16.81 -14.68 -11.33
N ALA A 89 17.79 -14.94 -10.46
CA ALA A 89 17.62 -15.79 -9.29
C ALA A 89 16.94 -15.10 -8.08
N LEU A 90 16.58 -13.81 -8.15
CA LEU A 90 16.09 -13.04 -7.00
C LEU A 90 14.84 -13.66 -6.35
N LEU A 91 13.97 -14.25 -7.16
CA LEU A 91 12.70 -14.84 -6.71
C LEU A 91 12.82 -16.33 -6.35
N HIS A 92 13.95 -16.97 -6.65
CA HIS A 92 14.15 -18.40 -6.42
C HIS A 92 13.83 -18.78 -4.96
N GLY A 93 13.11 -19.90 -4.81
CA GLY A 93 12.67 -20.38 -3.49
C GLY A 93 11.33 -19.79 -3.03
N TYR A 94 10.69 -18.95 -3.84
CA TYR A 94 9.33 -18.45 -3.60
C TYR A 94 8.40 -18.73 -4.78
N SER A 95 7.09 -18.70 -4.50
CA SER A 95 6.03 -18.73 -5.50
C SER A 95 5.07 -17.58 -5.25
N PHE A 96 4.67 -16.87 -6.31
CA PHE A 96 3.80 -15.71 -6.27
C PHE A 96 2.58 -15.96 -7.15
N VAL A 97 1.39 -15.93 -6.55
CA VAL A 97 0.14 -16.23 -7.24
C VAL A 97 -0.96 -15.21 -6.94
N VAL A 98 -1.84 -14.99 -7.91
CA VAL A 98 -3.17 -14.40 -7.63
C VAL A 98 -4.04 -15.52 -7.09
N CYS A 99 -4.73 -15.29 -5.97
CA CYS A 99 -5.60 -16.30 -5.38
C CYS A 99 -6.82 -16.57 -6.28
N GLU A 100 -6.95 -17.81 -6.75
CA GLU A 100 -8.09 -18.28 -7.56
C GLU A 100 -9.14 -19.04 -6.74
N ARG A 101 -8.76 -19.50 -5.54
CA ARG A 101 -9.61 -20.36 -4.70
C ARG A 101 -9.76 -19.80 -3.29
N PRO A 102 -10.88 -20.09 -2.59
CA PRO A 102 -11.08 -19.68 -1.20
C PRO A 102 -9.93 -20.09 -0.27
N GLU A 103 -9.33 -21.26 -0.48
CA GLU A 103 -8.26 -21.79 0.36
C GLU A 103 -7.02 -20.89 0.31
N THR A 104 -6.59 -20.49 -0.90
CA THR A 104 -5.41 -19.63 -1.03
C THR A 104 -5.71 -18.20 -0.57
N ALA A 105 -6.95 -17.73 -0.74
CA ALA A 105 -7.36 -16.43 -0.22
C ALA A 105 -7.37 -16.40 1.32
N ARG A 106 -7.80 -17.49 1.98
CA ARG A 106 -7.70 -17.64 3.45
C ARG A 106 -6.26 -17.60 3.92
N GLU A 107 -5.32 -18.22 3.21
CA GLU A 107 -3.88 -18.13 3.52
C GLU A 107 -3.33 -16.70 3.40
N ALA A 108 -3.75 -15.93 2.39
CA ALA A 108 -3.37 -14.52 2.28
C ALA A 108 -3.90 -13.68 3.46
N VAL A 109 -5.15 -13.92 3.85
CA VAL A 109 -5.79 -13.28 5.01
C VAL A 109 -5.11 -13.68 6.33
N GLU A 110 -4.67 -14.93 6.45
CA GLU A 110 -3.89 -15.46 7.57
C GLU A 110 -2.57 -14.68 7.75
N VAL A 111 -1.79 -14.49 6.67
CA VAL A 111 -0.56 -13.69 6.71
C VAL A 111 -0.85 -12.28 7.23
N ARG A 112 -1.94 -11.66 6.76
CA ARG A 112 -2.34 -10.33 7.22
C ARG A 112 -2.67 -10.33 8.71
N ARG A 113 -3.38 -11.32 9.24
CA ARG A 113 -3.70 -11.38 10.68
C ARG A 113 -2.44 -11.48 11.53
N ARG A 114 -1.51 -12.36 11.15
CA ARG A 114 -0.23 -12.53 11.85
C ARG A 114 0.55 -11.22 11.89
N VAL A 115 0.62 -10.51 10.77
CA VAL A 115 1.35 -9.24 10.68
C VAL A 115 0.64 -8.11 11.41
N TYR A 116 -0.63 -7.86 11.14
CA TYR A 116 -1.32 -6.68 11.66
C TYR A 116 -1.83 -6.85 13.09
N VAL A 117 -2.42 -8.00 13.42
CA VAL A 117 -3.04 -8.24 14.72
C VAL A 117 -2.02 -8.82 15.69
N GLU A 118 -1.44 -9.97 15.38
CA GLU A 118 -0.60 -10.70 16.35
C GLU A 118 0.73 -10.00 16.60
N GLN A 119 1.40 -9.50 15.55
CA GLN A 119 2.71 -8.85 15.69
C GLN A 119 2.63 -7.37 16.04
N ASN A 120 1.73 -6.61 15.40
CA ASN A 120 1.65 -5.15 15.57
C ASN A 120 0.55 -4.71 16.54
N GLY A 121 -0.30 -5.62 17.02
CA GLY A 121 -1.34 -5.32 18.01
C GLY A 121 -2.50 -4.47 17.50
N TYR A 122 -2.69 -4.33 16.19
CA TYR A 122 -3.82 -3.57 15.66
C TYR A 122 -5.14 -4.28 15.93
N ARG A 123 -6.15 -3.51 16.37
CA ARG A 123 -7.50 -3.99 16.63
C ARG A 123 -8.37 -3.81 15.38
N ILE A 124 -8.11 -4.63 14.37
CA ILE A 124 -8.89 -4.66 13.12
C ILE A 124 -9.50 -6.03 12.89
N PRO A 125 -10.71 -6.09 12.29
CA PRO A 125 -11.26 -7.36 11.85
C PRO A 125 -10.37 -7.95 10.75
N VAL A 126 -10.12 -9.25 10.80
CA VAL A 126 -9.40 -10.00 9.77
C VAL A 126 -10.09 -11.36 9.60
N PRO A 127 -10.86 -11.59 8.52
CA PRO A 127 -11.12 -10.68 7.40
C PRO A 127 -11.93 -9.42 7.76
N ASP A 128 -11.81 -8.37 6.96
CA ASP A 128 -12.59 -7.12 7.04
C ASP A 128 -13.60 -7.01 5.87
N ALA A 129 -14.51 -6.04 5.96
CA ALA A 129 -15.62 -5.85 5.01
C ALA A 129 -15.19 -5.57 3.55
N TYR A 130 -13.92 -5.24 3.30
CA TYR A 130 -13.40 -5.02 1.95
C TYR A 130 -12.96 -6.33 1.29
N ASP A 131 -12.62 -7.36 2.07
CA ASP A 131 -12.12 -8.64 1.54
C ASP A 131 -13.11 -9.34 0.61
N ARG A 132 -14.42 -9.17 0.85
CA ARG A 132 -15.51 -9.71 0.00
C ARG A 132 -15.53 -9.13 -1.41
N ARG A 133 -14.77 -8.08 -1.67
CA ARG A 133 -14.76 -7.35 -2.95
C ARG A 133 -13.35 -7.12 -3.49
N SER A 134 -12.38 -7.90 -3.02
CA SER A 134 -10.98 -7.76 -3.41
C SER A 134 -10.43 -9.03 -4.03
N TRP A 135 -9.36 -8.86 -4.79
CA TRP A 135 -8.42 -9.93 -5.13
C TRP A 135 -7.27 -9.96 -4.13
N PHE A 136 -6.65 -11.12 -3.97
CA PHE A 136 -5.50 -11.33 -3.09
C PHE A 136 -4.31 -11.83 -3.89
N LEU A 137 -3.16 -11.21 -3.65
CA LEU A 137 -1.86 -11.71 -4.08
C LEU A 137 -1.23 -12.46 -2.92
N LEU A 138 -0.60 -13.59 -3.18
CA LEU A 138 0.00 -14.46 -2.18
C LEU A 138 1.41 -14.84 -2.57
N ALA A 139 2.34 -14.74 -1.63
CA ALA A 139 3.68 -15.27 -1.72
C ALA A 139 3.80 -16.50 -0.80
N ARG A 140 4.39 -17.59 -1.31
CA ARG A 140 4.73 -18.78 -0.53
C ARG A 140 6.23 -19.07 -0.57
N SER A 141 6.77 -19.60 0.52
CA SER A 141 8.10 -20.21 0.49
C SER A 141 8.00 -21.61 -0.10
N CYS A 142 8.80 -21.91 -1.13
CA CYS A 142 8.84 -23.24 -1.74
C CYS A 142 9.47 -24.29 -0.81
N ALA A 143 10.35 -23.87 0.10
CA ALA A 143 11.02 -24.77 1.04
C ALA A 143 10.07 -25.34 2.11
N THR A 144 9.11 -24.54 2.57
CA THR A 144 8.19 -24.93 3.66
C THR A 144 6.74 -25.06 3.22
N GLY A 145 6.39 -24.58 2.02
CA GLY A 145 5.02 -24.46 1.55
C GLY A 145 4.21 -23.35 2.25
N GLN A 146 4.80 -22.64 3.21
CA GLN A 146 4.12 -21.64 4.03
C GLN A 146 3.78 -20.39 3.22
N ALA A 147 2.61 -19.79 3.49
CA ALA A 147 2.27 -18.44 3.08
C ALA A 147 3.06 -17.39 3.88
N VAL A 148 3.78 -16.51 3.19
CA VAL A 148 4.78 -15.61 3.80
C VAL A 148 4.55 -14.14 3.50
N GLY A 149 3.77 -13.83 2.47
CA GLY A 149 3.46 -12.47 2.06
C GLY A 149 2.10 -12.37 1.38
N SER A 150 1.44 -11.22 1.51
CA SER A 150 0.20 -10.92 0.81
C SER A 150 0.05 -9.44 0.45
N MET A 151 -0.73 -9.18 -0.59
CA MET A 151 -1.28 -7.85 -0.91
C MET A 151 -2.75 -8.01 -1.26
N ARG A 152 -3.56 -6.97 -0.98
CA ARG A 152 -4.95 -6.91 -1.39
C ARG A 152 -5.13 -5.84 -2.47
N LEU A 153 -5.89 -6.20 -3.50
CA LEU A 153 -6.25 -5.31 -4.60
C LEU A 153 -7.77 -5.15 -4.63
N THR A 154 -8.26 -3.94 -4.43
CA THR A 154 -9.70 -3.64 -4.37
C THR A 154 -10.09 -2.78 -5.57
N PRO A 155 -10.88 -3.29 -6.52
CA PRO A 155 -11.32 -2.50 -7.66
C PRO A 155 -12.47 -1.55 -7.32
N ARG A 156 -12.46 -0.36 -7.93
CA ARG A 156 -13.50 0.67 -7.74
C ARG A 156 -14.90 0.18 -8.10
N PHE A 157 -15.03 -0.63 -9.16
CA PHE A 157 -16.34 -1.11 -9.61
C PHE A 157 -17.06 -1.99 -8.57
N ALA A 158 -16.34 -2.52 -7.58
CA ALA A 158 -16.91 -3.30 -6.49
C ALA A 158 -17.26 -2.44 -5.25
N GLY A 159 -17.09 -1.12 -5.36
CA GLY A 159 -17.54 -0.10 -4.40
C GLY A 159 -16.43 0.84 -3.92
N PRO A 160 -16.71 1.63 -2.87
CA PRO A 160 -15.76 2.61 -2.32
C PRO A 160 -14.46 1.96 -1.84
N PHE A 161 -13.35 2.73 -1.91
CA PHE A 161 -12.05 2.30 -1.39
C PHE A 161 -12.00 2.40 0.13
N GLU A 162 -11.03 1.73 0.77
CA GLU A 162 -10.83 1.85 2.21
C GLU A 162 -10.29 3.24 2.57
N CYS A 163 -9.39 3.78 1.75
CA CYS A 163 -8.86 5.12 1.94
C CYS A 163 -9.95 6.21 1.95
N GLU A 164 -11.10 5.99 1.31
CA GLU A 164 -12.21 6.95 1.28
C GLU A 164 -12.95 7.10 2.60
N GLU A 165 -12.70 6.22 3.58
CA GLU A 165 -13.15 6.46 4.95
C GLU A 165 -12.41 7.63 5.61
N TYR A 166 -11.22 8.00 5.10
CA TYR A 166 -10.32 8.98 5.70
C TYR A 166 -10.00 10.15 4.77
N PHE A 167 -10.08 9.95 3.46
CA PHE A 167 -9.71 10.92 2.43
C PHE A 167 -10.86 11.20 1.48
N THR A 168 -11.03 12.46 1.10
CA THR A 168 -11.74 12.80 -0.13
C THR A 168 -10.79 12.61 -1.31
N VAL A 169 -10.93 11.50 -2.03
CA VAL A 169 -10.05 11.19 -3.18
C VAL A 169 -10.16 12.28 -4.25
N PRO A 170 -9.03 12.88 -4.69
CA PRO A 170 -9.04 13.90 -5.75
C PRO A 170 -9.74 13.41 -7.01
N ARG A 171 -10.56 14.26 -7.64
CA ARG A 171 -11.34 13.90 -8.85
C ARG A 171 -10.50 13.26 -9.96
N ARG A 172 -9.26 13.71 -10.15
CA ARG A 172 -8.30 13.16 -11.14
C ARG A 172 -7.92 11.70 -10.90
N LEU A 173 -8.12 11.21 -9.66
CA LEU A 173 -7.83 9.84 -9.24
C LEU A 173 -9.10 8.97 -9.17
N VAL A 174 -10.26 9.54 -9.48
CA VAL A 174 -11.52 8.81 -9.54
C VAL A 174 -11.68 8.20 -10.93
N SER A 175 -11.65 6.87 -11.00
CA SER A 175 -11.94 6.12 -12.22
C SER A 175 -12.69 4.83 -11.87
N PRO A 176 -13.71 4.41 -12.65
CA PRO A 176 -14.37 3.11 -12.47
C PRO A 176 -13.43 1.90 -12.55
N ARG A 177 -12.27 2.10 -13.20
CA ARG A 177 -11.23 1.08 -13.38
C ARG A 177 -10.04 1.24 -12.42
N ALA A 178 -10.08 2.24 -11.54
CA ALA A 178 -9.06 2.42 -10.52
C ALA A 178 -9.04 1.23 -9.57
N ILE A 179 -7.86 0.94 -9.03
CA ILE A 179 -7.66 -0.08 -8.00
C ILE A 179 -6.98 0.57 -6.79
N GLU A 180 -7.38 0.14 -5.59
CA GLU A 180 -6.65 0.42 -4.36
C GLU A 180 -5.78 -0.80 -4.02
N LEU A 181 -4.49 -0.58 -3.84
CA LEU A 181 -3.58 -1.55 -3.22
C LEU A 181 -3.55 -1.25 -1.73
N ASN A 182 -3.89 -2.25 -0.91
CA ASN A 182 -3.82 -2.12 0.54
C ASN A 182 -3.44 -3.46 1.19
N ARG A 183 -3.30 -3.45 2.52
CA ARG A 183 -2.98 -4.62 3.35
C ARG A 183 -1.71 -5.37 2.92
N PHE A 184 -0.70 -4.64 2.45
CA PHE A 184 0.61 -5.23 2.17
C PHE A 184 1.22 -5.78 3.47
N ALA A 185 1.45 -7.09 3.53
CA ALA A 185 1.98 -7.80 4.70
C ALA A 185 3.03 -8.82 4.26
N ILE A 186 4.15 -8.86 4.97
CA ILE A 186 5.19 -9.88 4.85
C ILE A 186 5.58 -10.31 6.26
N LEU A 187 5.69 -11.62 6.50
CA LEU A 187 6.18 -12.15 7.77
C LEU A 187 7.63 -11.67 8.03
N PRO A 188 7.99 -11.26 9.26
CA PRO A 188 9.28 -10.64 9.57
C PRO A 188 10.50 -11.39 9.04
N GLU A 189 10.51 -12.71 9.18
CA GLU A 189 11.55 -13.64 8.74
C GLU A 189 11.78 -13.63 7.21
N HIS A 190 10.85 -13.06 6.44
CA HIS A 190 10.92 -12.93 4.97
C HIS A 190 11.06 -11.48 4.48
N ARG A 191 11.14 -10.48 5.38
CA ARG A 191 11.27 -9.05 4.99
C ARG A 191 12.66 -8.69 4.50
N LYS A 192 13.69 -9.40 4.95
CA LYS A 192 15.07 -9.30 4.49
C LYS A 192 15.46 -10.68 3.99
N GLY A 193 15.71 -10.80 2.69
CA GLY A 193 16.26 -12.04 2.17
C GLY A 193 17.63 -12.32 2.79
N LYS A 194 18.13 -13.55 2.62
CA LYS A 194 19.58 -13.81 2.74
C LYS A 194 20.37 -13.04 1.67
N THR A 195 19.68 -12.63 0.60
CA THR A 195 20.12 -11.71 -0.45
C THR A 195 19.89 -10.25 -0.02
N PHE A 196 20.72 -9.34 -0.56
CA PHE A 196 20.68 -7.90 -0.28
C PHE A 196 19.33 -7.22 -0.62
N LEU A 197 18.48 -7.86 -1.44
CA LEU A 197 17.22 -7.31 -1.94
C LEU A 197 16.00 -8.02 -1.33
N PRO A 198 14.89 -7.31 -1.05
CA PRO A 198 13.67 -7.87 -0.47
C PRO A 198 12.86 -8.70 -1.48
N SER A 199 13.26 -9.96 -1.75
CA SER A 199 12.65 -10.85 -2.76
C SER A 199 11.13 -10.91 -2.74
N VAL A 200 10.51 -11.04 -1.56
CA VAL A 200 9.04 -11.14 -1.44
C VAL A 200 8.34 -9.85 -1.86
N THR A 201 8.92 -8.70 -1.54
CA THR A 201 8.40 -7.39 -1.98
C THR A 201 8.45 -7.27 -3.49
N PHE A 202 9.60 -7.59 -4.09
CA PHE A 202 9.77 -7.56 -5.55
C PHE A 202 8.80 -8.50 -6.25
N GLY A 203 8.71 -9.76 -5.82
CA GLY A 203 7.82 -10.73 -6.44
C GLY A 203 6.33 -10.35 -6.34
N LEU A 204 5.89 -9.80 -5.21
CA LEU A 204 4.51 -9.32 -5.04
C LEU A 204 4.22 -8.08 -5.90
N PHE A 205 5.14 -7.13 -6.03
CA PHE A 205 4.97 -6.00 -6.93
C PHE A 205 5.01 -6.41 -8.39
N THR A 206 5.92 -7.30 -8.81
CA THR A 206 5.96 -7.85 -10.17
C THR A 206 4.64 -8.55 -10.50
N LEU A 207 4.16 -9.43 -9.61
CA LEU A 207 2.86 -10.08 -9.75
C LEU A 207 1.72 -9.06 -9.87
N GLY A 208 1.70 -8.08 -8.96
CA GLY A 208 0.70 -7.02 -8.93
C GLY A 208 0.68 -6.21 -10.23
N ILE A 209 1.83 -5.71 -10.68
CA ILE A 209 1.97 -4.97 -11.93
C ILE A 209 1.45 -5.80 -13.10
N ARG A 210 1.88 -7.05 -13.24
CA ARG A 210 1.43 -7.91 -14.34
C ARG A 210 -0.07 -8.16 -14.32
N PHE A 211 -0.64 -8.44 -13.15
CA PHE A 211 -2.07 -8.63 -13.01
C PHE A 211 -2.85 -7.34 -13.33
N LEU A 212 -2.40 -6.20 -12.83
CA LEU A 212 -3.00 -4.88 -13.08
C LEU A 212 -2.93 -4.46 -14.55
N ARG A 213 -1.84 -4.80 -15.28
CA ARG A 213 -1.74 -4.66 -16.74
C ARG A 213 -2.82 -5.47 -17.45
N ARG A 214 -3.05 -6.72 -17.03
CA ARG A 214 -4.12 -7.56 -17.59
C ARG A 214 -5.52 -6.98 -17.34
N MET A 215 -5.73 -6.35 -16.19
CA MET A 215 -6.97 -5.62 -15.87
C MET A 215 -7.11 -4.29 -16.63
N LYS A 216 -6.03 -3.82 -17.26
CA LYS A 216 -5.88 -2.50 -17.89
C LYS A 216 -6.37 -1.39 -16.96
N THR A 217 -5.93 -1.42 -15.71
CA THR A 217 -6.20 -0.32 -14.78
C THR A 217 -5.41 0.91 -15.21
N PRO A 218 -6.02 2.11 -15.22
CA PRO A 218 -5.28 3.34 -15.50
C PRO A 218 -4.58 3.88 -14.25
N LEU A 219 -5.05 3.53 -13.05
CA LEU A 219 -4.71 4.22 -11.81
C LEU A 219 -4.68 3.25 -10.64
N LEU A 220 -3.63 3.36 -9.85
CA LEU A 220 -3.49 2.65 -8.57
C LEU A 220 -3.38 3.68 -7.44
N THR A 221 -4.03 3.41 -6.32
CA THR A 221 -3.95 4.25 -5.11
C THR A 221 -3.53 3.42 -3.91
N ILE A 222 -2.87 4.07 -2.95
CA ILE A 222 -2.51 3.46 -1.68
C ILE A 222 -2.45 4.51 -0.57
N ALA A 223 -2.92 4.16 0.63
CA ALA A 223 -2.62 4.90 1.84
C ALA A 223 -1.47 4.22 2.59
N SER A 224 -0.39 4.94 2.88
CA SER A 224 0.80 4.39 3.53
C SER A 224 1.29 5.29 4.65
N LYS A 225 1.89 4.68 5.68
CA LYS A 225 2.60 5.44 6.72
C LYS A 225 3.83 6.14 6.11
N PRO A 226 4.17 7.37 6.55
CA PRO A 226 5.32 8.10 6.04
C PRO A 226 6.62 7.30 6.05
N GLU A 227 6.89 6.54 7.12
CA GLU A 227 8.10 5.72 7.24
C GLU A 227 8.18 4.54 6.26
N ARG A 228 7.05 4.17 5.63
CA ARG A 228 6.97 3.13 4.59
C ARG A 228 6.78 3.70 3.19
N ALA A 229 6.53 5.00 3.04
CA ALA A 229 6.30 5.68 1.78
C ALA A 229 7.49 5.52 0.80
N TRP A 230 8.71 5.42 1.33
CA TRP A 230 9.94 5.30 0.52
C TRP A 230 9.86 4.13 -0.47
N THR A 231 9.33 2.96 -0.08
CA THR A 231 9.25 1.79 -0.97
C THR A 231 8.32 2.08 -2.15
N TYR A 232 7.26 2.86 -1.93
CA TYR A 232 6.30 3.23 -2.97
C TYR A 232 6.86 4.31 -3.88
N HIS A 233 7.55 5.32 -3.36
CA HIS A 233 8.25 6.30 -4.19
C HIS A 233 9.31 5.65 -5.07
N TRP A 234 10.02 4.68 -4.51
CA TRP A 234 11.08 3.97 -5.20
C TRP A 234 10.56 3.25 -6.45
N ILE A 235 9.37 2.62 -6.36
CA ILE A 235 8.71 2.00 -7.51
C ILE A 235 7.90 3.00 -8.36
N GLY A 236 7.90 4.30 -8.04
CA GLY A 236 7.32 5.38 -8.87
C GLY A 236 5.97 5.95 -8.42
N PHE A 237 5.50 5.67 -7.20
CA PHE A 237 4.30 6.34 -6.66
C PHE A 237 4.59 7.80 -6.32
N GLU A 238 3.62 8.64 -6.63
CA GLU A 238 3.62 10.06 -6.30
C GLU A 238 2.71 10.34 -5.10
N GLU A 239 3.10 11.35 -4.32
CA GLU A 239 2.26 11.88 -3.25
C GLU A 239 1.08 12.67 -3.83
N THR A 240 -0.08 12.56 -3.18
CA THR A 240 -1.20 13.49 -3.43
C THR A 240 -1.11 14.76 -2.59
N GLY A 241 -0.27 14.74 -1.54
CA GLY A 241 -0.20 15.78 -0.51
C GLY A 241 -1.30 15.66 0.56
N LEU A 242 -2.20 14.67 0.46
CA LEU A 242 -3.22 14.42 1.47
C LEU A 242 -2.67 13.50 2.57
N VAL A 243 -2.86 13.91 3.82
CA VAL A 243 -2.47 13.16 5.01
C VAL A 243 -3.68 13.10 5.96
N ALA A 244 -3.95 11.92 6.52
CA ALA A 244 -5.04 11.73 7.47
C ALA A 244 -4.69 10.64 8.51
N PRO A 245 -5.22 10.74 9.74
CA PRO A 245 -5.10 9.67 10.73
C PRO A 245 -5.93 8.48 10.30
N TYR A 246 -5.31 7.29 10.27
CA TYR A 246 -5.95 6.07 9.80
C TYR A 246 -6.46 5.26 10.99
N GLY A 247 -7.77 5.33 11.25
CA GLY A 247 -8.41 4.77 12.45
C GLY A 247 -8.12 3.28 12.67
N LYS A 248 -8.14 2.51 11.58
CA LYS A 248 -7.84 1.07 11.60
C LYS A 248 -6.39 0.73 11.96
N LEU A 249 -5.46 1.68 11.88
CA LEU A 249 -4.02 1.42 12.11
C LEU A 249 -3.48 2.26 13.27
N GLY A 250 -4.25 2.29 14.37
CA GLY A 250 -3.85 2.98 15.60
C GLY A 250 -3.87 4.50 15.49
N ASN A 251 -4.71 5.06 14.60
CA ASN A 251 -4.78 6.49 14.31
C ASN A 251 -3.46 7.11 13.82
N SER A 252 -2.50 6.31 13.33
CA SER A 252 -1.26 6.88 12.79
C SER A 252 -1.53 7.60 11.47
N GLU A 253 -0.81 8.69 11.23
CA GLU A 253 -0.90 9.42 9.97
C GLU A 253 -0.51 8.52 8.80
N HIS A 254 -1.30 8.61 7.73
CA HIS A 254 -1.00 8.00 6.44
C HIS A 254 -1.09 9.08 5.38
N SER A 255 -0.19 9.01 4.40
CA SER A 255 -0.28 9.78 3.17
C SER A 255 -1.03 8.98 2.12
N LEU A 256 -1.87 9.64 1.32
CA LEU A 256 -2.45 9.06 0.12
C LEU A 256 -1.47 9.24 -1.05
N LEU A 257 -1.03 8.13 -1.62
CA LEU A 257 -0.20 8.06 -2.81
C LEU A 257 -0.99 7.53 -4.00
N TRP A 258 -0.51 7.83 -5.20
CA TRP A 258 -1.12 7.39 -6.44
C TRP A 258 -0.04 7.01 -7.46
N TYR A 259 -0.44 6.20 -8.44
CA TYR A 259 0.40 5.74 -9.52
C TYR A 259 -0.35 5.84 -10.84
N ASP A 260 0.23 6.54 -11.82
CA ASP A 260 -0.28 6.57 -13.19
C ASP A 260 0.10 5.27 -13.90
N PHE A 261 -0.77 4.27 -13.76
CA PHE A 261 -0.52 2.95 -14.30
C PHE A 261 -0.61 2.93 -15.82
N ALA A 262 -1.33 3.88 -16.44
CA ALA A 262 -1.36 4.03 -17.89
C ALA A 262 0.00 4.46 -18.45
N ASN A 263 0.82 5.14 -17.65
CA ASN A 263 2.14 5.65 -18.02
C ASN A 263 3.31 4.83 -17.44
N ILE A 264 3.07 3.59 -17.02
CA ILE A 264 4.03 2.77 -16.27
C ILE A 264 5.38 2.59 -16.97
N GLU A 265 5.40 2.42 -18.29
CA GLU A 265 6.64 2.25 -19.06
C GLU A 265 7.54 3.49 -18.99
N ASN A 266 6.94 4.69 -19.00
CA ASN A 266 7.69 5.94 -18.89
C ASN A 266 8.16 6.20 -17.46
N ILE A 267 7.31 5.90 -16.46
CA ILE A 267 7.66 6.05 -15.04
C ILE A 267 8.87 5.18 -14.68
N LEU A 268 8.89 3.94 -15.19
CA LEU A 268 9.95 2.99 -14.89
C LEU A 268 11.08 3.00 -15.92
N ALA A 269 11.06 3.86 -16.95
CA ALA A 269 12.05 3.82 -18.04
C ALA A 269 13.51 3.88 -17.56
N SER A 270 13.80 4.66 -16.52
CA SER A 270 15.13 4.81 -15.91
C SER A 270 15.29 4.03 -14.60
N HIS A 271 14.28 3.27 -14.18
CA HIS A 271 14.33 2.52 -12.93
C HIS A 271 15.32 1.35 -13.05
N PRO A 272 16.22 1.12 -12.08
CA PRO A 272 17.27 0.09 -12.17
C PRO A 272 16.73 -1.34 -12.28
N PHE A 273 15.46 -1.56 -11.93
CA PHE A 273 14.78 -2.85 -12.03
C PHE A 273 13.58 -2.81 -12.99
N SER A 274 13.59 -1.90 -13.97
CA SER A 274 12.52 -1.74 -14.94
C SER A 274 12.25 -3.04 -15.72
N ASP A 275 13.30 -3.66 -16.25
CA ASP A 275 13.22 -4.92 -16.98
C ASP A 275 12.69 -6.03 -16.09
N PHE A 276 13.19 -6.15 -14.86
CA PHE A 276 12.72 -7.12 -13.88
C PHE A 276 11.21 -6.99 -13.58
N LEU A 277 10.73 -5.75 -13.40
CA LEU A 277 9.33 -5.47 -13.05
C LEU A 277 8.38 -5.58 -14.25
N LEU A 278 8.83 -5.22 -15.44
CA LEU A 278 7.97 -5.03 -16.62
C LEU A 278 8.12 -6.06 -17.72
N ARG A 279 9.31 -6.62 -17.94
CA ARG A 279 9.67 -7.30 -19.20
C ARG A 279 10.14 -8.73 -19.00
N GLN A 280 11.04 -8.96 -18.05
CA GLN A 280 11.59 -10.29 -17.78
C GLN A 280 10.47 -11.20 -17.31
N GLU A 281 10.38 -12.41 -17.87
CA GLU A 281 9.48 -13.47 -17.40
C GLU A 281 10.10 -14.18 -16.19
N HIS A 282 9.26 -14.48 -15.18
CA HIS A 282 9.71 -15.13 -13.94
C HIS A 282 8.83 -16.36 -13.70
N ALA A 283 9.42 -17.54 -13.64
CA ALA A 283 8.68 -18.79 -13.47
C ALA A 283 7.91 -18.84 -12.13
N GLU A 284 8.39 -18.09 -11.14
CA GLU A 284 7.82 -17.96 -9.81
C GLU A 284 6.55 -17.11 -9.79
N VAL A 285 6.34 -16.25 -10.81
CA VAL A 285 5.22 -15.31 -10.88
C VAL A 285 4.14 -15.86 -11.81
N VAL A 286 3.13 -16.49 -11.21
CA VAL A 286 2.07 -17.18 -11.96
C VAL A 286 0.81 -16.32 -12.01
N LEU A 287 0.45 -15.88 -13.21
CA LEU A 287 -0.83 -15.25 -13.47
C LEU A 287 -1.93 -16.30 -13.68
N PRO A 288 -3.16 -16.04 -13.22
CA PRO A 288 -4.27 -16.94 -13.42
C PRO A 288 -4.67 -16.98 -14.91
N SER A 289 -5.20 -18.12 -15.36
CA SER A 289 -5.63 -18.27 -16.76
C SER A 289 -6.81 -17.35 -17.11
N ARG A 290 -7.62 -16.98 -16.11
CA ARG A 290 -8.76 -16.05 -16.19
C ARG A 290 -8.72 -15.11 -14.99
N VAL A 291 -9.44 -13.99 -15.05
CA VAL A 291 -9.55 -13.09 -13.89
C VAL A 291 -10.34 -13.83 -12.80
N PRO A 292 -9.81 -13.97 -11.57
CA PRO A 292 -10.53 -14.64 -10.49
C PRO A 292 -11.77 -13.86 -10.06
N SER A 293 -12.73 -14.56 -9.47
CA SER A 293 -13.87 -13.91 -8.81
C SER A 293 -13.39 -13.09 -7.61
N LEU A 294 -14.12 -12.03 -7.29
CA LEU A 294 -13.93 -11.27 -6.06
C LEU A 294 -14.53 -12.03 -4.87
N GLY A 295 -14.04 -11.73 -3.66
CA GLY A 295 -14.71 -12.19 -2.44
C GLY A 295 -14.55 -13.68 -2.13
N LEU A 296 -13.38 -14.23 -2.44
CA LEU A 296 -13.03 -15.62 -2.14
C LEU A 296 -13.01 -15.94 -0.63
N VAL A 297 -13.01 -14.93 0.24
CA VAL A 297 -13.09 -15.07 1.69
C VAL A 297 -14.46 -14.61 2.17
N ARG A 298 -15.18 -15.50 2.85
CA ARG A 298 -16.41 -15.14 3.55
C ARG A 298 -16.07 -14.42 4.85
N THR A 299 -16.82 -13.37 5.14
CA THR A 299 -16.87 -12.78 6.48
C THR A 299 -18.10 -13.39 7.13
N ASP A 300 -18.01 -13.88 8.36
CA ASP A 300 -19.15 -14.49 9.06
C ASP A 300 -20.22 -13.44 9.47
N GLU A 301 -20.07 -12.19 9.02
CA GLU A 301 -21.02 -11.09 9.19
C GLU A 301 -21.93 -10.93 7.96
N GLU A 302 -22.71 -11.96 7.62
CA GLU A 302 -24.04 -11.69 7.05
C GLU A 302 -24.98 -11.48 8.23
N PRO A 303 -25.58 -10.29 8.43
CA PRO A 303 -26.76 -10.23 9.26
C PRO A 303 -27.82 -11.09 8.58
N ALA A 304 -28.31 -12.09 9.30
CA ALA A 304 -29.45 -12.94 8.95
C ALA A 304 -30.77 -12.15 8.82
N ARG A 305 -30.80 -11.11 7.98
CA ARG A 305 -31.93 -10.20 7.78
C ARG A 305 -32.61 -10.35 6.41
N LEU A 306 -32.21 -11.32 5.59
CA LEU A 306 -32.89 -11.65 4.33
C LEU A 306 -33.65 -12.99 4.36
N ALA A 307 -33.74 -13.65 5.52
CA ALA A 307 -34.46 -14.93 5.68
C ALA A 307 -35.83 -14.81 6.41
N LEU A 308 -36.33 -13.60 6.65
CA LEU A 308 -37.62 -13.36 7.33
C LEU A 308 -38.61 -12.51 6.52
N SER A 309 -38.51 -12.56 5.19
CA SER A 309 -39.53 -11.97 4.30
C SER A 309 -39.86 -12.92 3.14
N ALA A 310 -40.10 -14.19 3.47
CA ALA A 310 -40.82 -15.13 2.62
C ALA A 310 -42.18 -15.42 3.25
#